data_AF-A0A954D701-F1
#
_entry.id   AF-A0A954D701-F1
#
_cell.length_a   1.000
_cell.length_b   1.000
_cell.length_c   1.000
_cell.angle_alpha   90.00
_cell.angle_beta   90.00
_cell.angle_gamma   90.00
#
_symmetry.space_group_name_H-M   'P 1'
#
loop_
_entity.id
_entity.type
_entity.pdbx_description
1 polymer ?
#
loop_
_entity_poly.entity_id
_entity_poly.type
_entity_poly.pdbx_seq_one_letter_code
_entity_poly.pdbx_strand_id
1 'polypeptide(L)'
;EEAWEQGRSIIAPRVIDDPRVQGFESLYRANISSLAILPLALSSTTMRGAVYLNNPRNLDHLAPPLGSAALVAYQNLLQLTIPRAIPVPA
;
A
#
# COMPACT_ATOMS: atom_id res chain seq x y z
N GLU A 1 -4.75 8.53 -8.10
CA GLU A 1 -4.63 9.75 -7.28
C GLU A 1 -5.55 9.71 -6.06
N GLU A 2 -6.85 9.46 -6.25
CA GLU A 2 -7.84 9.47 -5.16
C GLU A 2 -7.55 8.53 -3.96
N ALA A 3 -7.11 7.29 -4.20
CA ALA A 3 -6.76 6.37 -3.10
C ALA A 3 -5.51 6.81 -2.31
N TRP A 4 -4.60 7.52 -2.98
CA TRP A 4 -3.41 8.11 -2.37
C TRP A 4 -3.78 9.31 -1.51
N GLU A 5 -4.67 10.18 -2.01
CA GLU A 5 -5.18 11.34 -1.26
C GLU A 5 -6.02 10.93 -0.04
N GLN A 6 -6.74 9.81 -0.13
CA GLN A 6 -7.55 9.31 0.98
C GLN A 6 -6.76 8.45 1.99
N GLY A 7 -5.46 8.21 1.76
CA GLY A 7 -4.65 7.35 2.62
C GLY A 7 -5.20 5.93 2.76
N ARG A 8 -5.92 5.44 1.75
CA ARG A 8 -6.57 4.11 1.78
C ARG A 8 -5.67 3.05 1.17
N SER A 9 -5.55 1.93 1.87
CA SER A 9 -4.85 0.77 1.35
C SER A 9 -5.54 0.21 0.12
N ILE A 10 -4.74 -0.17 -0.88
CA ILE A 10 -5.21 -0.87 -2.07
C ILE A 10 -4.80 -2.33 -1.93
N ILE A 11 -5.75 -3.24 -2.03
CA ILE A 11 -5.48 -4.68 -2.09
C ILE A 11 -6.09 -5.15 -3.40
N ALA A 12 -5.23 -5.50 -4.34
CA ALA A 12 -5.56 -5.98 -5.67
C ALA A 12 -5.04 -7.42 -5.83
N PRO A 13 -5.83 -8.45 -5.46
CA PRO A 13 -5.44 -9.85 -5.62
C PRO A 13 -5.14 -10.22 -7.07
N ARG A 14 -5.80 -9.53 -8.00
CA ARG A 14 -5.49 -9.58 -9.43
C ARG A 14 -5.44 -8.15 -9.94
N VAL A 15 -4.24 -7.70 -10.34
CA VAL A 15 -4.01 -6.33 -10.85
C VAL A 15 -4.90 -6.02 -12.06
N ILE A 16 -5.13 -7.02 -12.91
CA ILE A 16 -6.00 -6.91 -14.09
C ILE A 16 -7.47 -6.66 -13.75
N ASP A 17 -7.92 -6.97 -12.53
CA ASP A 17 -9.32 -6.85 -12.13
C ASP A 17 -9.59 -5.57 -11.32
N ASP A 18 -8.53 -4.88 -10.84
CA ASP A 18 -8.68 -3.70 -9.99
C ASP A 18 -8.46 -2.39 -10.79
N PRO A 19 -9.52 -1.60 -11.01
CA PRO A 19 -9.47 -0.41 -11.86
C PRO A 19 -8.52 0.67 -11.32
N ARG A 20 -8.18 0.63 -10.03
CA ARG A 20 -7.27 1.60 -9.39
C ARG A 20 -5.82 1.38 -9.81
N VAL A 21 -5.48 0.19 -10.30
CA VAL A 21 -4.11 -0.19 -10.68
C VAL A 21 -3.95 -0.66 -12.12
N GLN A 22 -5.06 -0.89 -12.85
CA GLN A 22 -5.04 -1.24 -14.28
C GLN A 22 -4.26 -0.24 -15.16
N GLY A 23 -4.23 1.05 -14.78
CA GLY A 23 -3.52 2.09 -15.54
C GLY A 23 -1.99 2.07 -15.44
N PHE A 24 -1.40 1.22 -14.58
CA PHE A 24 0.05 1.17 -14.42
C PHE A 24 0.67 0.12 -15.35
N GLU A 25 1.01 0.52 -16.58
CA GLU A 25 1.74 -0.33 -17.54
C GLU A 25 3.02 -0.95 -16.95
N SER A 26 3.68 -0.22 -16.05
CA SER A 26 4.90 -0.65 -15.37
C SER A 26 4.71 -1.91 -14.53
N LEU A 27 3.51 -2.15 -13.98
CA LEU A 27 3.20 -3.37 -13.21
C LEU A 27 3.25 -4.60 -14.11
N TYR A 28 2.69 -4.50 -15.31
CA TYR A 28 2.71 -5.59 -16.29
C TYR A 28 4.11 -5.88 -16.80
N ARG A 29 4.89 -4.83 -17.11
CA ARG A 29 6.29 -4.98 -17.54
C ARG A 29 7.17 -5.61 -16.46
N ALA A 30 6.84 -5.39 -15.18
CA ALA A 30 7.52 -5.97 -14.03
C ALA A 30 6.98 -7.36 -13.62
N ASN A 31 6.06 -7.95 -14.39
CA ASN A 31 5.42 -9.23 -14.12
C ASN A 31 4.72 -9.29 -12.73
N ILE A 32 4.07 -8.18 -12.35
CA ILE A 32 3.28 -8.06 -11.11
C ILE A 32 1.83 -8.42 -11.43
N SER A 33 1.38 -9.59 -10.93
CA SER A 33 0.02 -10.11 -11.08
C SER A 33 -0.89 -9.77 -9.90
N SER A 34 -0.33 -9.59 -8.70
CA SER A 34 -1.06 -9.17 -7.49
C SER A 34 -0.29 -8.08 -6.74
N LEU A 35 -1.02 -7.17 -6.09
CA LEU A 35 -0.44 -5.99 -5.47
C LEU A 35 -1.19 -5.59 -4.21
N ALA A 36 -0.47 -5.30 -3.14
CA ALA A 36 -1.01 -4.51 -2.04
C ALA A 36 -0.18 -3.23 -1.84
N ILE A 37 -0.87 -2.10 -1.70
CA ILE A 37 -0.28 -0.79 -1.44
C ILE A 37 -0.77 -0.33 -0.07
N LEU A 38 0.16 -0.15 0.86
CA LEU A 38 -0.12 0.32 2.21
C LEU A 38 0.43 1.74 2.38
N PRO A 39 -0.43 2.76 2.47
CA PRO A 39 -0.01 4.14 2.67
C PRO A 39 0.64 4.34 4.05
N LEU A 40 1.78 5.04 4.10
CA LEU A 40 2.39 5.49 5.34
C LEU A 40 2.05 6.97 5.53
N ALA A 41 1.15 7.27 6.46
CA ALA A 41 0.74 8.63 6.77
C ALA A 41 1.60 9.22 7.91
N LEU A 42 1.94 10.50 7.83
CA LEU A 42 2.50 11.28 8.93
C LEU A 42 1.38 11.94 9.76
N SER A 43 0.29 12.33 9.10
CA SER A 43 -0.94 12.90 9.66
C SER A 43 -2.13 12.50 8.79
N SER A 44 -3.35 12.89 9.17
CA SER A 44 -4.56 12.65 8.37
C SER A 44 -4.54 13.27 6.98
N THR A 45 -3.63 14.22 6.71
CA THR A 45 -3.54 14.95 5.43
C THR A 45 -2.18 14.83 4.76
N THR A 46 -1.17 14.27 5.44
CA THR A 46 0.21 14.23 4.92
C THR A 46 0.68 12.79 4.77
N MET A 47 0.88 12.38 3.52
CA MET A 47 1.45 11.10 3.15
C MET A 47 2.99 11.16 3.18
N ARG A 48 3.61 10.20 3.87
CA ARG A 48 5.07 10.07 3.96
C ARG A 48 5.63 9.15 2.87
N GLY A 49 4.84 8.16 2.45
CA GLY A 49 5.23 7.18 1.46
C GLY A 49 4.21 6.06 1.35
N ALA A 50 4.56 4.98 0.67
CA ALA A 50 3.79 3.75 0.66
C ALA A 50 4.69 2.52 0.63
N VAL A 51 4.16 1.43 1.15
CA VAL A 51 4.77 0.10 1.09
C VAL A 51 4.05 -0.67 0.00
N TYR A 52 4.82 -1.26 -0.91
CA TYR A 52 4.31 -2.09 -1.99
C TYR A 52 4.66 -3.54 -1.71
N LEU A 53 3.66 -4.40 -1.68
CA LEU A 53 3.81 -5.85 -1.65
C LEU A 53 3.48 -6.39 -3.04
N ASN A 54 4.50 -6.79 -3.78
CA ASN A 54 4.38 -7.30 -5.14
C ASN A 54 4.26 -8.83 -5.12
N ASN A 55 3.27 -9.37 -5.82
CA ASN A 55 2.98 -10.80 -5.89
C ASN A 55 2.93 -11.55 -4.53
N PRO A 56 2.32 -10.97 -3.47
CA PRO A 56 2.20 -11.67 -2.20
C PRO A 56 1.41 -12.98 -2.37
N ARG A 57 1.94 -14.06 -1.80
CA ARG A 57 1.23 -15.35 -1.75
C ARG A 57 -0.02 -15.18 -0.90
N ASN A 58 -1.13 -15.77 -1.34
CA ASN A 58 -2.42 -15.77 -0.63
C ASN A 58 -2.99 -14.36 -0.36
N LEU A 59 -2.81 -13.40 -1.28
CA LEU A 59 -3.44 -12.07 -1.13
C LEU A 59 -4.97 -12.15 -1.03
N ASP A 60 -5.57 -13.17 -1.64
CA ASP A 60 -7.01 -13.48 -1.51
C ASP A 60 -7.43 -13.75 -0.06
N HIS A 61 -6.51 -14.18 0.81
CA HIS A 61 -6.75 -14.36 2.24
C HIS A 61 -6.57 -13.07 3.04
N LEU A 62 -5.99 -12.03 2.43
CA LEU A 62 -5.79 -10.72 3.01
C LEU A 62 -6.89 -9.71 2.65
N ALA A 63 -7.72 -10.02 1.63
CA ALA A 63 -8.93 -9.26 1.29
C ALA A 63 -10.08 -9.38 2.31
N PRO A 64 -10.31 -10.52 3.01
CA PRO A 64 -11.30 -10.65 4.07
C PRO A 64 -11.01 -9.73 5.27
N PRO A 65 -12.02 -9.36 6.07
CA PRO A 65 -11.92 -8.35 7.15
C PRO A 65 -10.87 -8.67 8.23
N LEU A 66 -10.54 -9.94 8.47
CA LEU A 66 -9.47 -10.34 9.39
C LEU A 66 -8.06 -10.16 8.79
N GLY A 67 -7.90 -10.46 7.51
CA GLY A 67 -6.63 -10.30 6.81
C GLY A 67 -6.27 -8.84 6.57
N SER A 68 -7.28 -8.00 6.32
CA SER A 68 -7.08 -6.56 6.22
C SER A 68 -6.69 -5.93 7.56
N ALA A 69 -7.19 -6.44 8.69
CA ALA A 69 -6.78 -5.99 10.03
C ALA A 69 -5.29 -6.26 10.30
N ALA A 70 -4.76 -7.41 9.86
CA ALA A 70 -3.33 -7.72 9.98
C ALA A 70 -2.46 -6.76 9.14
N LEU A 71 -2.90 -6.44 7.91
CA LEU A 71 -2.22 -5.45 7.07
C LEU A 71 -2.25 -4.04 7.68
N VAL A 72 -3.37 -3.65 8.29
CA VAL A 72 -3.49 -2.37 9.01
C VAL A 72 -2.57 -2.35 10.24
N ALA A 73 -2.51 -3.43 11.01
CA ALA A 73 -1.59 -3.53 12.15
C ALA A 73 -0.13 -3.40 11.70
N TYR A 74 0.23 -4.07 10.61
CA TYR A 74 1.57 -3.98 10.02
C TYR A 74 1.89 -2.57 9.51
N GLN A 75 0.94 -1.93 8.81
CA GLN A 75 1.05 -0.54 8.36
C GLN A 75 1.27 0.42 9.54
N ASN A 76 0.50 0.27 10.62
CA ASN A 76 0.64 1.08 11.83
C ASN A 76 2.00 0.88 12.50
N LEU A 77 2.49 -0.36 12.56
CA LEU A 77 3.82 -0.66 13.10
C LEU A 77 4.91 0.01 12.26
N LEU A 78 4.81 -0.03 10.94
CA LEU A 78 5.75 0.63 10.04
C LEU A 78 5.73 2.16 10.20
N GLN A 79 4.55 2.76 10.39
CA GLN A 79 4.44 4.19 10.66
C GLN A 79 5.15 4.61 11.97
N LEU A 80 5.13 3.75 12.99
CA LEU A 80 5.82 3.99 14.26
C LEU A 80 7.32 3.75 14.19
N THR A 81 7.75 2.73 13.44
CA THR A 81 9.14 2.24 13.46
C THR A 81 10.03 2.92 12.43
N ILE A 82 9.49 3.31 11.28
CA ILE A 82 10.31 3.99 10.26
C ILE A 82 10.64 5.39 10.82
N PRO A 83 11.92 5.74 11.02
CA PRO A 83 12.31 6.98 11.69
C PRO A 83 11.74 8.18 10.94
N ARG A 84 11.07 9.12 11.60
CA ARG A 84 10.65 10.36 10.94
C ARG A 84 11.93 11.05 10.44
N ALA A 85 12.01 11.32 9.13
CA ALA A 85 13.12 12.10 8.59
C ALA A 85 13.05 13.46 9.28
N ILE A 86 13.93 13.68 10.26
CA ILE A 86 14.11 14.98 10.88
C ILE A 86 14.78 15.81 9.79
N PRO A 87 14.16 16.90 9.31
CA PRO A 87 14.83 17.79 8.37
C PRO A 87 16.14 18.22 9.02
N VAL A 88 17.27 17.86 8.42
CA VAL A 88 18.56 18.41 8.84
C VAL A 88 18.55 19.86 8.34
N PRO A 89 18.57 20.87 9.22
CA PRO A 89 18.70 22.25 8.77
C PRO A 89 20.05 22.39 8.05
N ALA A 90 20.00 22.99 6.86
CA ALA A 90 21.16 23.29 6.02
C ALA A 90 22.09 24.32 6.68
#